data_AF-A0A2R4NML8-F1
#
_entry.id   AF-A0A2R4NML8-F1
#
_cell.length_a   1.000
_cell.length_b   1.000
_cell.length_c   1.000
_cell.angle_alpha   90.00
_cell.angle_beta   90.00
_cell.angle_gamma   90.00
#
_symmetry.space_group_name_H-M   'P 1'
#
loop_
_entity.id
_entity.type
_entity.pdbx_description
1 polymer ?
#
loop_
_entity_poly.entity_id
_entity_poly.type
_entity_poly.pdbx_seq_one_letter_code
_entity_poly.pdbx_strand_id
1 'polypeptide(L)'
;MISLKVMRNAGRRTGLLMLSMLAMLLSACTILPTAPISQVYLLPVPPATNTPRAQTVDWSLRVSQPMTSQFLNSSRIAVQPQGQEIAVYQNSRWSDPAPILLRNRLIQEFRADGRIRAVSSDDDSLQADIELSGDLSAFQGVYLTDRSEVLISFDARLVRISDRRIIATRHFEIRQPIKGTDMNEVVEAFGLASDKLSAQVLNWMLQQSLQ
;
A
#
# COMPACT_ATOMS: atom_id res chain seq x y z
N MET A 1 -42.20 -10.95 72.62
CA MET A 1 -40.74 -10.85 72.38
C MET A 1 -40.40 -11.41 70.99
N ILE A 2 -40.70 -10.64 69.94
CA ILE A 2 -40.35 -10.88 68.54
C ILE A 2 -40.17 -9.44 68.03
N SER A 3 -39.01 -8.89 67.68
CA SER A 3 -38.37 -9.15 66.39
C SER A 3 -37.11 -8.27 66.17
N LEU A 4 -36.18 -8.14 67.13
CA LEU A 4 -34.92 -7.40 66.85
C LEU A 4 -33.94 -8.18 65.95
N LYS A 5 -34.08 -9.51 65.85
CA LYS A 5 -33.23 -10.36 64.98
C LYS A 5 -33.56 -10.25 63.49
N VAL A 6 -34.78 -9.86 63.12
CA VAL A 6 -35.25 -9.86 61.72
C VAL A 6 -34.73 -8.65 60.93
N MET A 7 -34.69 -7.45 61.54
CA MET A 7 -34.14 -6.25 60.90
C MET A 7 -32.63 -6.33 60.64
N ARG A 8 -31.87 -7.02 61.50
CA ARG A 8 -30.41 -7.18 61.34
C ARG A 8 -30.03 -8.13 60.20
N ASN A 9 -30.90 -9.09 59.87
CA ASN A 9 -30.70 -10.03 58.75
C ASN A 9 -31.11 -9.44 57.40
N ALA A 10 -32.08 -8.53 57.37
CA ALA A 10 -32.50 -7.86 56.14
C ALA A 10 -31.36 -6.99 55.56
N GLY A 11 -30.70 -6.17 56.38
CA GLY A 11 -29.56 -5.35 55.97
C GLY A 11 -28.33 -6.15 55.54
N ARG A 12 -28.12 -7.33 56.14
CA ARG A 12 -27.01 -8.23 55.79
C ARG A 12 -27.22 -8.92 54.44
N ARG A 13 -28.49 -9.20 54.08
CA ARG A 13 -28.87 -9.81 52.78
C ARG A 13 -28.81 -8.80 51.64
N THR A 14 -29.25 -7.56 51.84
CA THR A 14 -29.11 -6.49 50.84
C THR A 14 -27.64 -6.09 50.62
N GLY A 15 -26.82 -6.06 51.67
CA GLY A 15 -25.37 -5.84 51.54
C GLY A 15 -24.67 -6.94 50.72
N LEU A 16 -25.05 -8.21 50.94
CA LEU A 16 -24.48 -9.34 50.19
C LEU A 16 -24.88 -9.32 48.71
N LEU A 17 -26.12 -8.92 48.40
CA LEU A 17 -26.63 -8.78 47.02
C LEU A 17 -25.97 -7.61 46.26
N MET A 18 -25.76 -6.46 46.93
CA MET A 18 -25.03 -5.33 46.35
C MET A 18 -23.55 -5.68 46.07
N LEU A 19 -22.90 -6.41 46.98
CA LEU A 19 -21.50 -6.83 46.82
C LEU A 19 -21.33 -7.84 45.67
N SER A 20 -22.29 -8.75 45.49
CA SER A 20 -22.26 -9.75 44.40
C SER A 20 -22.56 -9.12 43.03
N MET A 21 -23.46 -8.14 42.96
CA MET A 21 -23.72 -7.38 41.73
C MET A 21 -22.52 -6.50 41.34
N LEU A 22 -21.84 -5.91 42.31
CA LEU A 22 -20.59 -5.16 42.07
C LEU A 22 -19.48 -6.10 41.58
N ALA A 23 -19.34 -7.30 42.17
CA ALA A 23 -18.35 -8.28 41.73
C ALA A 23 -18.58 -8.78 40.28
N MET A 24 -19.84 -8.92 39.85
CA MET A 24 -20.19 -9.25 38.46
C MET A 24 -19.88 -8.13 37.46
N LEU A 25 -19.93 -6.86 37.90
CA LEU A 25 -19.59 -5.72 37.05
C LEU A 25 -18.07 -5.56 36.88
N LEU A 26 -17.26 -6.01 37.85
CA LEU A 26 -15.80 -5.96 37.74
C LEU A 26 -15.20 -7.05 36.85
N SER A 27 -15.87 -8.21 36.67
CA SER A 27 -15.40 -9.28 35.79
C SER A 27 -15.63 -9.02 34.29
N ALA A 28 -16.32 -7.93 33.92
CA ALA A 28 -16.56 -7.56 32.52
C ALA A 28 -15.37 -6.87 31.84
N CYS A 29 -14.34 -6.44 32.58
CA CYS A 29 -13.22 -5.67 32.02
C CYS A 29 -12.02 -6.52 31.55
N THR A 30 -12.07 -7.85 31.67
CA THR A 30 -10.91 -8.73 31.40
C THR A 30 -10.81 -9.22 29.96
N ILE A 31 -11.71 -8.78 29.08
CA ILE A 31 -11.81 -9.22 27.68
C ILE A 31 -11.41 -8.08 26.74
N LEU A 32 -10.24 -7.47 26.97
CA LEU A 32 -9.59 -6.68 25.94
C LEU A 32 -8.73 -7.63 25.10
N PRO A 33 -9.17 -8.04 23.89
CA PRO A 33 -8.29 -8.76 22.99
C PRO A 33 -7.06 -7.90 22.69
N THR A 34 -5.87 -8.42 22.97
CA THR A 34 -4.61 -7.80 22.53
C THR A 34 -4.66 -7.69 21.02
N ALA A 35 -4.73 -6.47 20.47
CA ALA A 35 -4.69 -6.28 19.04
C ALA A 35 -3.36 -6.87 18.51
N PRO A 36 -3.39 -7.77 17.52
CA PRO A 36 -2.17 -8.32 16.98
C PRO A 36 -1.31 -7.19 16.41
N ILE A 37 0.00 -7.24 16.69
CA ILE A 37 0.95 -6.22 16.25
C ILE A 37 1.09 -6.35 14.73
N SER A 38 0.53 -5.40 13.99
CA SER A 38 0.71 -5.31 12.54
C SER A 38 2.09 -4.75 12.22
N GLN A 39 2.97 -5.57 11.67
CA GLN A 39 4.27 -5.15 11.17
C GLN A 39 4.10 -4.22 9.97
N VAL A 40 4.90 -3.16 9.92
CA VAL A 40 4.87 -2.14 8.87
C VAL A 40 6.06 -2.34 7.96
N TYR A 41 5.80 -2.52 6.67
CA TYR A 41 6.80 -2.72 5.63
C TYR A 41 6.91 -1.48 4.76
N LEU A 42 8.16 -1.13 4.45
CA LEU A 42 8.48 -0.17 3.40
C LEU A 42 8.62 -0.93 2.09
N LEU A 43 8.23 -0.31 0.98
CA LEU A 43 8.58 -0.84 -0.34
C LEU A 43 10.11 -0.74 -0.50
N PRO A 44 10.84 -1.83 -0.78
CA PRO A 44 12.29 -1.79 -0.89
C PRO A 44 12.73 -0.84 -2.01
N VAL A 45 13.76 -0.05 -1.72
CA VAL A 45 14.37 0.89 -2.66
C VAL A 45 15.80 0.42 -2.93
N PRO A 46 16.18 0.13 -4.18
CA PRO A 46 17.55 -0.23 -4.50
C PRO A 46 18.47 0.98 -4.28
N PRO A 47 19.74 0.75 -3.92
CA PRO A 47 20.72 1.83 -3.80
C PRO A 47 20.87 2.56 -5.14
N ALA A 48 20.98 3.89 -5.08
CA ALA A 48 21.15 4.72 -6.27
C ALA A 48 22.43 4.31 -7.02
N THR A 49 22.29 3.91 -8.28
CA THR A 49 23.42 3.63 -9.15
C THR A 49 23.64 4.83 -10.07
N ASN A 50 24.63 5.65 -9.73
CA ASN A 50 25.03 6.81 -10.54
C ASN A 50 25.75 6.34 -11.80
N THR A 51 24.99 5.84 -12.77
CA THR A 51 25.52 5.60 -14.12
C THR A 51 25.30 6.86 -14.94
N PRO A 52 26.34 7.46 -15.55
CA PRO A 52 26.15 8.58 -16.46
C PRO A 52 25.19 8.17 -17.58
N ARG A 53 23.99 8.77 -17.63
CA ARG A 53 22.95 8.42 -18.61
C ARG A 53 22.65 9.57 -19.54
N ALA A 54 22.79 9.26 -20.84
CA ALA A 54 22.19 9.86 -22.05
C ALA A 54 22.05 11.40 -22.14
N GLN A 55 21.46 11.84 -23.25
CA GLN A 55 20.95 13.20 -23.37
C GLN A 55 19.76 13.37 -22.42
N THR A 56 19.71 14.52 -21.74
CA THR A 56 18.61 14.90 -20.87
C THR A 56 17.48 15.53 -21.68
N VAL A 57 16.27 15.51 -21.14
CA VAL A 57 15.11 16.21 -21.70
C VAL A 57 14.90 17.57 -21.03
N ASP A 58 14.33 18.52 -21.78
CA ASP A 58 14.10 19.90 -21.33
C ASP A 58 12.67 20.20 -20.88
N TRP A 59 11.85 19.17 -20.68
CA TRP A 59 10.50 19.27 -20.12
C TRP A 59 10.44 18.77 -18.67
N SER A 60 9.44 19.26 -17.96
CA SER A 60 9.14 18.91 -16.57
C SER A 60 8.01 17.87 -16.46
N LEU A 61 8.15 16.95 -15.50
CA LEU A 61 7.24 15.85 -15.26
C LEU A 61 6.55 15.96 -13.91
N ARG A 62 5.23 15.86 -13.90
CA ARG A 62 4.45 15.54 -12.70
C ARG A 62 4.05 14.06 -12.74
N VAL A 63 4.28 13.34 -11.65
CA VAL A 63 3.78 11.96 -11.49
C VAL A 63 2.60 11.99 -10.53
N SER A 64 1.42 11.69 -11.04
CA SER A 64 0.18 11.65 -10.26
C SER A 64 0.02 10.31 -9.55
N GLN A 65 -0.66 10.31 -8.42
CA GLN A 65 -1.11 9.08 -7.78
C GLN A 65 -2.03 8.30 -8.75
N PRO A 66 -1.77 7.01 -9.03
CA PRO A 66 -2.66 6.19 -9.82
C PRO A 66 -4.05 6.06 -9.16
N MET A 67 -5.10 6.09 -9.98
CA MET A 67 -6.42 5.66 -9.56
C MET A 67 -6.41 4.16 -9.27
N THR A 68 -7.18 3.69 -8.30
CA THR A 68 -7.22 2.27 -7.95
C THR A 68 -8.51 1.89 -7.23
N SER A 69 -8.72 0.60 -6.98
CA SER A 69 -9.85 0.10 -6.18
C SER A 69 -9.71 0.50 -4.71
N GLN A 70 -10.82 0.55 -3.97
CA GLN A 70 -10.78 0.82 -2.53
C GLN A 70 -9.96 -0.21 -1.73
N PHE A 71 -9.84 -1.44 -2.25
CA PHE A 71 -9.06 -2.49 -1.61
C PHE A 71 -7.56 -2.17 -1.64
N LEU A 72 -7.04 -1.79 -2.80
CA LEU A 72 -5.64 -1.38 -3.00
C LEU A 72 -5.36 0.04 -2.48
N ASN A 73 -6.39 0.88 -2.37
CA ASN A 73 -6.31 2.18 -1.69
C ASN A 73 -6.32 2.04 -0.16
N SER A 74 -5.56 1.09 0.36
CA SER A 74 -5.34 0.88 1.79
C SER A 74 -3.90 0.44 2.00
N SER A 75 -3.38 0.56 3.22
CA SER A 75 -2.04 0.09 3.55
C SER A 75 -1.96 -1.45 3.69
N ARG A 76 -3.01 -2.21 3.36
CA ARG A 76 -2.96 -3.68 3.47
C ARG A 76 -2.13 -4.27 2.32
N ILE A 77 -1.38 -5.33 2.61
CA ILE A 77 -0.66 -6.08 1.58
C ILE A 77 -1.62 -7.10 0.97
N ALA A 78 -2.02 -6.88 -0.28
CA ALA A 78 -2.97 -7.72 -1.00
C ALA A 78 -2.35 -9.04 -1.45
N VAL A 79 -3.15 -10.10 -1.42
CA VAL A 79 -2.80 -11.42 -1.95
C VAL A 79 -4.02 -12.07 -2.59
N GLN A 80 -3.83 -12.79 -3.67
CA GLN A 80 -4.84 -13.61 -4.34
C GLN A 80 -4.47 -15.09 -4.11
N PRO A 81 -5.01 -15.73 -3.07
CA PRO A 81 -4.63 -17.10 -2.71
C PRO A 81 -5.20 -18.14 -3.67
N GLN A 82 -6.40 -17.90 -4.22
CA GLN A 82 -7.06 -18.81 -5.15
C GLN A 82 -8.10 -18.09 -6.02
N GLY A 83 -8.18 -18.48 -7.29
CA GLY A 83 -9.29 -18.11 -8.16
C GLY A 83 -9.46 -16.59 -8.28
N GLN A 84 -10.63 -16.05 -7.92
CA GLN A 84 -10.96 -14.62 -7.97
C GLN A 84 -11.01 -13.99 -6.57
N GLU A 85 -10.52 -14.71 -5.56
CA GLU A 85 -10.50 -14.22 -4.19
C GLU A 85 -9.31 -13.28 -3.97
N ILE A 86 -9.58 -12.07 -3.45
CA ILE A 86 -8.55 -11.17 -2.97
C ILE A 86 -8.62 -11.08 -1.44
N ALA A 87 -7.50 -11.33 -0.81
CA ALA A 87 -7.30 -11.37 0.63
C ALA A 87 -6.13 -10.46 1.02
N VAL A 88 -5.81 -10.44 2.30
CA VAL A 88 -4.70 -9.65 2.84
C VAL A 88 -3.79 -10.52 3.67
N TYR A 89 -2.48 -10.26 3.60
CA TYR A 89 -1.55 -10.88 4.52
C TYR A 89 -1.84 -10.43 5.96
N GLN A 90 -1.96 -11.40 6.86
CA GLN A 90 -2.25 -11.13 8.26
C GLN A 90 -1.04 -10.49 8.95
N ASN A 91 -1.30 -9.57 9.88
CA ASN A 91 -0.28 -8.90 10.70
C ASN A 91 0.82 -8.17 9.90
N SER A 92 0.56 -7.85 8.64
CA SER A 92 1.51 -7.17 7.76
C SER A 92 0.79 -6.10 6.95
N ARG A 93 1.38 -4.91 6.93
CA ARG A 93 0.85 -3.77 6.18
C ARG A 93 2.00 -2.98 5.57
N TRP A 94 1.73 -2.31 4.47
CA TRP A 94 2.59 -1.27 3.94
C TRP A 94 2.61 -0.03 4.85
N SER A 95 3.63 0.81 4.67
CA SER A 95 3.68 2.15 5.26
C SER A 95 2.54 3.03 4.74
N ASP A 96 2.24 2.93 3.45
CA ASP A 96 1.30 3.75 2.70
C ASP A 96 0.43 2.88 1.77
N PRO A 97 -0.71 3.40 1.27
CA PRO A 97 -1.48 2.74 0.22
C PRO A 97 -0.66 2.42 -1.03
N ALA A 98 -0.96 1.30 -1.67
CA ALA A 98 -0.30 0.84 -2.90
C ALA A 98 -0.13 1.92 -4.00
N PRO A 99 -1.13 2.77 -4.32
CA PRO A 99 -0.95 3.80 -5.36
C PRO A 99 0.08 4.87 -4.96
N ILE A 100 0.19 5.20 -3.67
CA ILE A 100 1.20 6.14 -3.16
C ILE A 100 2.60 5.50 -3.25
N LEU A 101 2.73 4.23 -2.86
CA LEU A 101 3.99 3.49 -2.99
C LEU A 101 4.49 3.46 -4.43
N LEU A 102 3.60 3.16 -5.39
CA LEU A 102 3.95 3.13 -6.80
C LEU A 102 4.35 4.51 -7.34
N ARG A 103 3.57 5.56 -7.03
CA ARG A 103 3.92 6.94 -7.41
C ARG A 103 5.31 7.32 -6.91
N ASN A 104 5.57 7.06 -5.63
CA ASN A 104 6.84 7.41 -5.00
C ASN A 104 8.01 6.60 -5.62
N ARG A 105 7.81 5.32 -5.95
CA ARG A 105 8.80 4.50 -6.63
C ARG A 105 9.14 5.03 -8.02
N LEU A 106 8.13 5.39 -8.80
CA LEU A 106 8.31 5.99 -10.14
C LEU A 106 9.15 7.28 -10.05
N ILE A 107 8.79 8.18 -9.12
CA ILE A 107 9.54 9.42 -8.89
C ILE A 107 11.00 9.13 -8.50
N GLN A 108 11.23 8.19 -7.59
CA GLN A 108 12.57 7.80 -7.16
C GLN A 108 13.41 7.29 -8.34
N GLU A 109 12.85 6.39 -9.17
CA GLU A 109 13.54 5.86 -10.34
C GLU A 109 13.87 6.96 -11.35
N PHE A 110 12.90 7.84 -11.65
CA PHE A 110 13.11 8.89 -12.65
C PHE A 110 14.15 9.91 -12.21
N ARG A 111 14.15 10.27 -10.91
CA ARG A 111 15.16 11.15 -10.31
C ARG A 111 16.54 10.48 -10.27
N ALA A 112 16.61 9.20 -9.90
CA ALA A 112 17.86 8.45 -9.86
C ALA A 112 18.47 8.24 -11.26
N ASP A 113 17.64 8.06 -12.28
CA ASP A 113 18.08 7.93 -13.67
C ASP A 113 18.59 9.25 -14.26
N GLY A 114 17.99 10.39 -13.86
CA GLY A 114 18.52 11.73 -14.14
C GLY A 114 18.27 12.27 -15.55
N ARG A 115 17.75 11.48 -16.50
CA ARG A 115 17.40 11.97 -17.86
C ARG A 115 16.31 13.04 -17.83
N ILE A 116 15.38 12.94 -16.87
CA ILE A 116 14.32 13.94 -16.62
C ILE A 116 14.76 14.77 -15.40
N ARG A 117 15.21 16.00 -15.62
CA ARG A 117 15.80 16.83 -14.54
C ARG A 117 14.77 17.38 -13.56
N ALA A 118 13.55 17.60 -14.03
CA ALA A 118 12.45 18.17 -13.23
C ALA A 118 11.35 17.12 -13.07
N VAL A 119 11.31 16.46 -11.91
CA VAL A 119 10.28 15.47 -11.56
C VAL A 119 9.64 15.85 -10.23
N SER A 120 8.32 16.07 -10.23
CA SER A 120 7.51 16.37 -9.06
C SER A 120 6.40 15.34 -8.84
N SER A 121 5.84 15.33 -7.64
CA SER A 121 4.58 14.66 -7.34
C SER A 121 3.40 15.60 -7.55
N ASP A 122 2.20 15.03 -7.61
CA ASP A 122 0.95 15.77 -7.54
C ASP A 122 0.70 16.46 -6.19
N ASP A 123 1.40 16.07 -5.12
CA ASP A 123 1.33 16.74 -3.81
C ASP A 123 2.09 18.08 -3.78
N ASP A 124 3.12 18.23 -4.62
CA ASP A 124 4.04 19.38 -4.57
C ASP A 124 3.42 20.70 -5.10
N SER A 125 2.23 20.64 -5.73
CA SER A 125 1.55 21.80 -6.36
C SER A 125 2.43 22.61 -7.34
N LEU A 126 3.37 21.93 -8.01
CA LEU A 126 4.29 22.54 -8.98
C LEU A 126 3.73 22.48 -10.41
N GLN A 127 4.11 23.46 -11.24
CA GLN A 127 3.87 23.40 -12.68
C GLN A 127 4.70 22.27 -13.31
N ALA A 128 4.13 21.63 -14.33
CA ALA A 128 4.81 20.65 -15.16
C ALA A 128 4.31 20.76 -16.61
N ASP A 129 5.13 20.33 -17.56
CA ASP A 129 4.77 20.27 -18.99
C ASP A 129 3.97 19.00 -19.31
N ILE A 130 4.37 17.90 -18.67
CA ILE A 130 3.82 16.56 -18.88
C ILE A 130 3.38 15.96 -17.53
N GLU A 131 2.27 15.24 -17.55
CA GLU A 131 1.79 14.44 -16.43
C GLU A 131 1.80 12.94 -16.78
N LEU A 132 2.38 12.13 -15.90
CA LEU A 132 2.17 10.69 -15.87
C LEU A 132 1.05 10.39 -14.87
N SER A 133 -0.07 9.87 -15.36
CA SER A 133 -1.17 9.37 -14.54
C SER A 133 -1.55 7.95 -14.99
N GLY A 134 -2.54 7.33 -14.34
CA GLY A 134 -3.00 6.01 -14.76
C GLY A 134 -3.86 5.31 -13.73
N ASP A 135 -4.10 4.04 -14.00
CA ASP A 135 -4.97 3.16 -13.21
C ASP A 135 -4.16 1.94 -12.74
N LEU A 136 -4.09 1.72 -11.43
CA LEU A 136 -3.42 0.59 -10.79
C LEU A 136 -4.47 -0.49 -10.50
N SER A 137 -4.55 -1.49 -11.36
CA SER A 137 -5.57 -2.55 -11.29
C SER A 137 -5.11 -3.75 -10.47
N ALA A 138 -3.79 -3.99 -10.36
CA ALA A 138 -3.22 -5.03 -9.51
C ALA A 138 -1.95 -4.54 -8.81
N PHE A 139 -1.85 -4.84 -7.51
CA PHE A 139 -0.63 -4.70 -6.72
C PHE A 139 -0.70 -5.74 -5.59
N GLN A 140 -0.44 -7.00 -5.91
CA GLN A 140 -0.76 -8.13 -5.04
C GLN A 140 0.18 -9.32 -5.24
N GLY A 141 0.34 -10.14 -4.20
CA GLY A 141 0.83 -11.50 -4.38
C GLY A 141 -0.24 -12.36 -5.06
N VAL A 142 0.16 -13.34 -5.85
CA VAL A 142 -0.71 -14.30 -6.53
C VAL A 142 -0.12 -15.68 -6.30
N TYR A 143 -0.92 -16.58 -5.74
CA TYR A 143 -0.54 -17.97 -5.55
C TYR A 143 -1.14 -18.83 -6.66
N LEU A 144 -0.27 -19.51 -7.38
CA LEU A 144 -0.57 -20.47 -8.42
C LEU A 144 -0.21 -21.87 -7.89
N THR A 145 -0.71 -22.93 -8.54
CA THR A 145 -0.51 -24.31 -8.08
C THR A 145 0.94 -24.65 -7.73
N ASP A 146 1.89 -24.17 -8.54
CA ASP A 146 3.31 -24.55 -8.43
C ASP A 146 4.25 -23.37 -8.12
N ARG A 147 3.71 -22.14 -7.99
CA ARG A 147 4.54 -20.94 -7.78
C ARG A 147 3.76 -19.79 -7.17
N SER A 148 4.50 -18.89 -6.53
CA SER A 148 4.00 -17.62 -6.01
C SER A 148 4.71 -16.46 -6.70
N GLU A 149 3.96 -15.43 -7.07
CA GLU A 149 4.50 -14.25 -7.76
C GLU A 149 3.81 -12.98 -7.28
N VAL A 150 4.50 -11.85 -7.37
CA VAL A 150 3.87 -10.53 -7.29
C VAL A 150 3.39 -10.15 -8.68
N LEU A 151 2.15 -9.67 -8.75
CA LEU A 151 1.54 -9.07 -9.93
C LEU A 151 1.35 -7.57 -9.70
N ILE A 152 1.92 -6.77 -10.59
CA ILE A 152 1.63 -5.35 -10.72
C ILE A 152 1.06 -5.09 -12.10
N SER A 153 -0.13 -4.49 -12.17
CA SER A 153 -0.79 -4.12 -13.41
C SER A 153 -1.15 -2.63 -13.39
N PHE A 154 -0.57 -1.87 -14.31
CA PHE A 154 -0.66 -0.41 -14.36
C PHE A 154 -0.95 0.07 -15.78
N ASP A 155 -2.10 0.72 -15.95
CA ASP A 155 -2.53 1.36 -17.19
C ASP A 155 -2.08 2.82 -17.19
N ALA A 156 -0.90 3.06 -17.75
CA ALA A 156 -0.26 4.38 -17.76
C ALA A 156 -0.83 5.28 -18.85
N ARG A 157 -0.91 6.58 -18.54
CA ARG A 157 -1.32 7.66 -19.45
C ARG A 157 -0.33 8.81 -19.34
N LEU A 158 0.19 9.25 -20.48
CA LEU A 158 1.06 10.41 -20.59
C LEU A 158 0.25 11.57 -21.16
N VAL A 159 0.16 12.68 -20.44
CA VAL A 159 -0.71 13.81 -20.78
C VAL A 159 0.11 15.09 -20.87
N ARG A 160 -0.10 15.86 -21.94
CA ARG A 160 0.43 17.23 -22.05
C ARG A 160 -0.49 18.17 -21.28
N ILE A 161 0.06 18.92 -20.32
CA ILE A 161 -0.76 19.72 -19.41
C ILE A 161 -1.36 20.96 -20.11
N SER A 162 -0.60 21.56 -21.03
CA SER A 162 -0.98 22.82 -21.70
C SER A 162 -2.33 22.78 -22.42
N ASP A 163 -2.65 21.64 -23.06
CA ASP A 163 -3.86 21.43 -23.86
C ASP A 163 -4.69 20.23 -23.39
N ARG A 164 -4.28 19.59 -22.28
CA ARG A 164 -4.84 18.34 -21.73
C ARG A 164 -4.88 17.19 -22.73
N ARG A 165 -3.99 17.19 -23.73
CA ARG A 165 -3.94 16.14 -24.75
C ARG A 165 -3.25 14.89 -24.20
N ILE A 166 -3.89 13.74 -24.36
CA ILE A 166 -3.24 12.45 -24.15
C ILE A 166 -2.19 12.27 -25.25
N ILE A 167 -0.92 12.16 -24.86
CA ILE A 167 0.21 11.88 -25.74
C ILE A 167 0.21 10.40 -26.10
N ALA A 168 0.13 9.54 -25.09
CA ALA A 168 0.18 8.10 -25.26
C ALA A 168 -0.45 7.38 -24.06
N THR A 169 -0.88 6.14 -24.27
CA THR A 169 -1.37 5.23 -23.24
C THR A 169 -0.69 3.88 -23.38
N ARG A 170 -0.38 3.21 -22.27
CA ARG A 170 0.22 1.87 -22.31
C ARG A 170 -0.13 1.05 -21.07
N HIS A 171 -0.51 -0.20 -21.30
CA HIS A 171 -0.66 -1.22 -20.27
C HIS A 171 0.70 -1.82 -19.91
N PHE A 172 1.00 -1.91 -18.61
CA PHE A 172 2.15 -2.62 -18.07
C PHE A 172 1.68 -3.72 -17.13
N GLU A 173 2.16 -4.94 -17.34
CA GLU A 173 1.95 -6.06 -16.43
C GLU A 173 3.32 -6.65 -16.06
N ILE A 174 3.65 -6.63 -14.77
CA ILE A 174 4.89 -7.20 -14.23
C ILE A 174 4.54 -8.37 -13.33
N ARG A 175 5.16 -9.52 -13.62
CA ARG A 175 5.15 -10.71 -12.76
C ARG A 175 6.55 -10.95 -12.22
N GLN A 176 6.66 -11.07 -10.91
CA GLN A 176 7.93 -11.28 -10.22
C GLN A 176 7.80 -12.46 -9.26
N PRO A 177 8.56 -13.55 -9.47
CA PRO A 177 8.55 -14.69 -8.55
C PRO A 177 8.88 -14.29 -7.11
N ILE A 178 8.15 -14.87 -6.17
CA ILE A 178 8.42 -14.83 -4.73
C ILE A 178 9.24 -16.08 -4.39
N LYS A 179 10.42 -15.90 -3.80
CA LYS A 179 11.41 -17.00 -3.61
C LYS A 179 11.06 -17.96 -2.47
N GLY A 180 10.11 -17.60 -1.62
CA GLY A 180 9.63 -18.43 -0.54
C GLY A 180 8.32 -17.91 0.05
N THR A 181 8.09 -18.17 1.33
CA THR A 181 6.82 -17.88 2.01
C THR A 181 6.96 -16.84 3.11
N ASP A 182 8.17 -16.40 3.41
CA ASP A 182 8.40 -15.37 4.42
C ASP A 182 7.96 -13.99 3.89
N MET A 183 7.43 -13.15 4.78
CA MET A 183 6.97 -11.82 4.40
C MET A 183 8.09 -10.95 3.82
N ASN A 184 9.33 -11.12 4.28
CA ASN A 184 10.46 -10.38 3.73
C ASN A 184 10.72 -10.74 2.26
N GLU A 185 10.54 -12.01 1.89
CA GLU A 185 10.68 -12.47 0.50
C GLU A 185 9.56 -11.95 -0.39
N VAL A 186 8.33 -11.86 0.16
CA VAL A 186 7.19 -11.22 -0.52
C VAL A 186 7.50 -9.75 -0.78
N VAL A 187 7.96 -9.03 0.24
CA VAL A 187 8.28 -7.59 0.17
C VAL A 187 9.44 -7.33 -0.78
N GLU A 188 10.47 -8.18 -0.80
CA GLU A 188 11.56 -8.13 -1.78
C GLU A 188 11.03 -8.29 -3.21
N ALA A 189 10.13 -9.25 -3.45
CA ALA A 189 9.51 -9.45 -4.76
C ALA A 189 8.68 -8.23 -5.21
N PHE A 190 7.97 -7.56 -4.29
CA PHE A 190 7.28 -6.30 -4.59
C PHE A 190 8.24 -5.18 -4.98
N GLY A 191 9.37 -5.06 -4.27
CA GLY A 191 10.44 -4.11 -4.63
C GLY A 191 10.93 -4.37 -6.05
N LEU A 192 11.37 -5.60 -6.34
CA LEU A 192 11.88 -6.00 -7.66
C LEU A 192 10.85 -5.80 -8.79
N ALA A 193 9.57 -6.09 -8.54
CA ALA A 193 8.50 -5.84 -9.52
C ALA A 193 8.32 -4.35 -9.79
N SER A 194 8.36 -3.52 -8.74
CA SER A 194 8.18 -2.07 -8.84
C SER A 194 9.39 -1.39 -9.52
N ASP A 195 10.60 -1.93 -9.34
CA ASP A 195 11.81 -1.52 -10.04
C ASP A 195 11.68 -1.76 -11.54
N LYS A 196 11.28 -2.99 -11.91
CA LYS A 196 11.06 -3.37 -13.31
C LYS A 196 10.00 -2.50 -13.97
N LEU A 197 8.88 -2.28 -13.27
CA LEU A 197 7.81 -1.40 -13.77
C LEU A 197 8.33 0.01 -14.01
N SER A 198 8.99 0.61 -13.01
CA SER A 198 9.47 1.99 -13.09
C SER A 198 10.46 2.18 -14.25
N ALA A 199 11.40 1.25 -14.43
CA ALA A 199 12.33 1.29 -15.55
C ALA A 199 11.63 1.18 -16.92
N GLN A 200 10.62 0.31 -17.04
CA GLN A 200 9.84 0.18 -18.28
C GLN A 200 9.01 1.44 -18.59
N VAL A 201 8.37 2.01 -17.58
CA VAL A 201 7.59 3.25 -17.73
C VAL A 201 8.50 4.41 -18.15
N LEU A 202 9.66 4.57 -17.50
CA LEU A 202 10.63 5.61 -17.86
C LEU A 202 11.05 5.52 -19.32
N ASN A 203 11.48 4.33 -19.75
CA ASN A 203 11.95 4.13 -21.12
C ASN A 203 10.83 4.35 -22.14
N TRP A 204 9.60 3.92 -21.83
CA TRP A 204 8.44 4.20 -22.67
C TRP A 204 8.16 5.70 -22.78
N MET A 205 8.11 6.43 -21.67
CA MET A 205 7.84 7.88 -21.70
C MET A 205 8.87 8.64 -22.53
N LEU A 206 10.16 8.33 -22.36
CA LEU A 206 11.22 8.97 -23.12
C LEU A 206 11.07 8.70 -24.63
N GLN A 207 10.65 7.50 -25.03
CA GLN A 207 10.35 7.19 -26.43
C GLN A 207 9.18 8.00 -26.99
N GLN A 208 8.12 8.21 -26.20
CA GLN A 208 6.95 8.97 -26.65
C GLN A 208 7.21 10.48 -26.71
N SER A 209 8.07 11.00 -25.83
CA SER A 209 8.39 12.44 -25.76
C SER A 209 9.25 12.96 -26.93
N LEU A 210 9.82 12.04 -27.72
CA LEU A 210 10.59 12.35 -28.93
C LEU A 210 9.72 12.51 -30.19
N GLN A 211 8.40 12.28 -30.08
CA GLN A 211 7.42 12.35 -31.19
C GLN A 211 6.51 13.57 -31.04
#